data_AF-A4WTS4-F1
#
_entry.id   AF-A4WTS4-F1
#
_cell.length_a   1.000
_cell.length_b   1.000
_cell.length_c   1.000
_cell.angle_alpha   90.00
_cell.angle_beta   90.00
_cell.angle_gamma   90.00
#
_symmetry.space_group_name_H-M   'P 1'
#
loop_
_entity.id
_entity.type
_entity.pdbx_description
1 polymer ?
#
loop_
_entity_poly.entity_id
_entity_poly.type
_entity_poly.pdbx_seq_one_letter_code
_entity_poly.pdbx_strand_id
1 'polypeptide(L)'
;MAYARNETRAGEGRHSTLMLASAVILGAFGALAVRHLMNSRQPSGYPDVRPAGPDAMRDPPDDWDEVDEQLDESFPASDPPSNY
;
A
#
# COMPACT_ATOMS: atom_id res chain seq x y z
N MET A 1 -71.97 15.98 -13.06
CA MET A 1 -71.16 14.79 -13.40
C MET A 1 -69.71 15.23 -13.50
N ALA A 2 -69.02 15.33 -12.36
CA ALA A 2 -67.61 15.69 -12.31
C ALA A 2 -66.91 14.59 -11.53
N TYR A 3 -65.92 13.94 -12.14
CA TYR A 3 -64.66 13.54 -11.52
C TYR A 3 -63.90 12.60 -12.46
N ALA A 4 -62.81 13.08 -13.04
CA ALA A 4 -61.72 12.23 -13.51
C ALA A 4 -60.43 12.91 -13.03
N ARG A 5 -60.01 12.52 -11.81
CA ARG A 5 -58.79 12.98 -11.16
C ARG A 5 -57.58 12.34 -11.84
N ASN A 6 -56.56 13.16 -12.01
CA ASN A 6 -55.29 12.95 -12.69
C ASN A 6 -54.26 12.24 -11.78
N GLU A 7 -54.34 10.92 -11.63
CA GLU A 7 -53.47 10.19 -10.69
C GLU A 7 -52.20 9.58 -11.32
N THR A 8 -51.49 10.29 -12.20
CA THR A 8 -50.27 9.74 -12.86
C THR A 8 -49.07 10.68 -12.86
N ARG A 9 -48.75 11.34 -11.73
CA ARG A 9 -47.50 12.12 -11.63
C ARG A 9 -46.65 11.90 -10.37
N ALA A 10 -47.08 11.10 -9.40
CA ALA A 10 -46.39 10.99 -8.10
C ALA A 10 -45.33 9.88 -8.00
N GLY A 11 -45.32 8.90 -8.92
CA GLY A 11 -44.43 7.73 -8.85
C GLY A 11 -43.04 7.96 -9.46
N GLU A 12 -42.95 8.77 -10.51
CA GLU A 12 -41.80 8.78 -11.42
C GLU A 12 -40.56 9.47 -10.82
N GLY A 13 -40.76 10.55 -10.05
CA GLY A 13 -39.66 11.30 -9.44
C GLY A 13 -38.93 10.52 -8.34
N ARG A 14 -39.66 9.70 -7.56
CA ARG A 14 -39.10 8.96 -6.42
C ARG A 14 -38.18 7.83 -6.88
N HIS A 15 -38.59 7.10 -7.92
CA HIS A 15 -37.76 6.06 -8.53
C HIS A 15 -36.52 6.64 -9.22
N SER A 16 -36.64 7.81 -9.86
CA SER A 16 -35.50 8.46 -10.51
C SER A 16 -34.46 8.98 -9.50
N THR A 17 -34.86 9.57 -8.37
CA THR A 17 -33.92 9.93 -7.29
C THR A 17 -33.28 8.71 -6.63
N LEU A 18 -34.02 7.61 -6.44
CA LEU A 18 -33.47 6.38 -5.89
C LEU A 18 -32.46 5.72 -6.84
N MET A 19 -32.69 5.78 -8.15
CA MET A 19 -31.75 5.29 -9.18
C MET A 19 -30.48 6.15 -9.28
N LEU A 20 -30.60 7.48 -9.18
CA LEU A 20 -29.45 8.37 -9.22
C LEU A 20 -28.60 8.24 -7.94
N ALA A 21 -29.23 8.15 -6.77
CA ALA A 21 -28.52 7.96 -5.51
C ALA A 21 -27.78 6.61 -5.48
N SER A 22 -28.38 5.53 -5.99
CA SER A 22 -27.73 4.22 -6.03
C SER A 22 -26.55 4.17 -6.99
N ALA A 23 -26.63 4.85 -8.15
CA ALA A 23 -25.53 4.96 -9.09
C ALA A 23 -24.31 5.69 -8.49
N VAL A 24 -24.53 6.75 -7.70
CA VAL A 24 -23.45 7.45 -6.99
C VAL A 24 -22.80 6.55 -5.93
N ILE A 25 -23.61 5.80 -5.17
CA ILE A 25 -23.10 4.89 -4.14
C ILE A 25 -22.30 3.74 -4.76
N LEU A 26 -22.79 3.11 -5.84
CA LEU A 26 -22.07 2.05 -6.57
C LEU A 26 -20.79 2.58 -7.22
N GLY A 27 -20.83 3.78 -7.80
CA GLY A 27 -19.64 4.42 -8.37
C GLY A 27 -18.59 4.73 -7.32
N ALA A 28 -18.99 5.32 -6.19
CA ALA A 28 -18.08 5.63 -5.09
C ALA A 28 -17.49 4.37 -4.45
N PHE A 29 -18.31 3.34 -4.19
CA PHE A 29 -17.87 2.06 -3.63
C PHE A 29 -16.94 1.30 -4.59
N GLY A 30 -17.26 1.28 -5.88
CA GLY A 30 -16.40 0.70 -6.92
C GLY A 30 -15.04 1.38 -7.00
N ALA A 31 -15.01 2.72 -7.00
CA ALA A 31 -13.76 3.48 -7.00
C ALA A 31 -12.92 3.24 -5.73
N LEU A 32 -13.57 3.14 -4.56
CA LEU A 32 -12.91 2.82 -3.30
C LEU A 32 -12.35 1.39 -3.28
N ALA A 33 -13.09 0.41 -3.80
CA ALA A 33 -12.64 -0.97 -3.91
C ALA A 33 -11.44 -1.09 -4.85
N VAL A 34 -11.49 -0.46 -6.03
CA VAL A 34 -10.35 -0.40 -6.96
C VAL A 34 -9.12 0.22 -6.29
N ARG A 35 -9.29 1.37 -5.61
CA ARG A 35 -8.20 2.01 -4.86
C ARG A 35 -7.64 1.11 -3.76
N HIS A 36 -8.49 0.43 -2.99
CA HIS A 36 -8.07 -0.44 -1.90
C HIS A 36 -7.31 -1.68 -2.42
N LEU A 37 -7.80 -2.29 -3.49
CA LEU A 37 -7.13 -3.40 -4.17
C LEU A 37 -5.78 -2.98 -4.75
N MET A 38 -5.70 -1.79 -5.35
CA MET A 38 -4.46 -1.23 -5.90
C MET A 38 -3.44 -0.82 -4.82
N ASN A 39 -3.86 -0.56 -3.59
CA ASN A 39 -2.99 -0.12 -2.48
C ASN A 39 -2.24 -1.28 -1.78
N SER A 40 -2.16 -2.45 -2.41
CA SER A 40 -1.62 -3.68 -1.78
C SER A 40 -0.11 -3.90 -1.99
N ARG A 41 0.65 -2.87 -2.38
CA ARG A 41 2.10 -2.98 -2.60
C ARG A 41 2.80 -1.70 -2.18
N GLN A 42 2.78 -1.40 -0.89
CA GLN A 42 3.90 -0.64 -0.33
C GLN A 42 4.97 -1.70 -0.06
N PRO A 43 6.11 -1.71 -0.78
CA PRO A 43 7.26 -2.45 -0.29
C PRO A 43 7.53 -1.88 1.10
N SER A 44 7.53 -2.73 2.13
CA SER A 44 8.22 -2.36 3.36
C SER A 44 9.60 -1.86 2.94
N GLY A 45 10.00 -0.67 3.41
CA GLY A 45 11.30 -0.10 3.09
C GLY A 45 12.43 -1.10 3.34
N TYR A 46 13.63 -0.78 2.85
CA TYR A 46 14.83 -1.59 3.08
C TYR A 46 14.86 -2.04 4.55
N PRO A 47 15.09 -3.35 4.84
CA PRO A 47 15.22 -3.80 6.22
C PRO A 47 16.28 -2.96 6.93
N ASP A 48 16.08 -2.70 8.22
CA ASP A 48 17.09 -1.98 9.00
C ASP A 48 18.43 -2.74 8.94
N VAL A 49 19.47 -2.06 8.46
CA VAL A 49 20.80 -2.62 8.26
C VAL A 49 21.64 -2.25 9.47
N ARG A 50 22.19 -3.25 10.15
CA ARG A 50 23.11 -3.00 11.27
C ARG A 50 24.40 -2.34 10.79
N PRO A 51 25.07 -1.52 11.61
CA PRO A 51 26.44 -1.09 11.31
C PRO A 51 27.39 -2.29 11.20
N ALA A 52 28.48 -2.11 10.43
CA ALA A 52 29.55 -3.09 10.33
C ALA A 52 30.41 -3.11 11.61
N GLY A 53 31.15 -4.20 11.79
CA GLY A 53 32.15 -4.36 12.84
C GLY A 53 31.72 -5.26 14.00
N PRO A 54 32.69 -5.71 14.82
CA PRO A 54 32.46 -6.69 15.88
C PRO A 54 31.57 -6.13 17.01
N ASP A 55 31.64 -4.83 17.29
CA ASP A 55 30.81 -4.17 18.31
C ASP A 55 29.32 -4.19 17.96
N ALA A 56 28.99 -4.30 16.67
CA ALA A 56 27.63 -4.41 16.18
C ALA A 56 27.12 -5.86 16.14
N MET A 57 27.97 -6.84 16.45
CA MET A 57 27.62 -8.25 16.49
C MET A 57 27.10 -8.65 17.87
N ARG A 58 26.10 -9.54 17.89
CA ARG A 58 25.62 -10.15 19.14
C ARG A 58 26.69 -11.02 19.79
N ASP A 59 27.41 -11.76 18.96
CA ASP A 59 28.44 -12.74 19.36
C ASP A 59 29.68 -12.52 18.47
N PRO A 60 30.52 -11.52 18.74
CA PRO A 60 31.71 -11.25 17.92
C PRO A 60 32.77 -12.35 18.07
N PRO A 61 33.58 -12.63 17.03
CA PRO A 61 34.71 -13.54 17.14
C PRO A 61 35.83 -12.93 17.99
N ASP A 62 36.67 -13.79 18.58
CA ASP A 62 37.81 -13.36 19.41
C ASP A 62 38.89 -12.64 18.56
N ASP A 63 39.08 -13.10 17.33
CA ASP A 63 39.98 -12.52 16.33
C ASP A 63 39.14 -11.86 15.23
N TRP A 64 39.45 -10.61 14.89
CA TRP A 64 38.80 -9.84 13.84
C TRP A 64 39.89 -9.17 12.99
N ASP A 65 39.92 -9.49 11.69
CA ASP A 65 40.92 -8.96 10.77
C ASP A 65 40.31 -8.04 9.69
N GLU A 66 41.18 -7.53 8.82
CA GLU A 66 40.78 -6.62 7.75
C GLU A 66 39.89 -7.29 6.70
N VAL A 67 40.01 -8.61 6.51
CA VAL A 67 39.14 -9.36 5.59
C VAL A 67 37.75 -9.49 6.20
N ASP A 68 37.64 -9.75 7.51
CA ASP A 68 36.37 -9.80 8.23
C ASP A 68 35.60 -8.47 8.12
N GLU A 69 36.29 -7.35 8.32
CA GLU A 69 35.71 -6.00 8.19
C GLU A 69 35.17 -5.75 6.77
N GLN A 70 35.98 -6.00 5.75
CA GLN A 70 35.59 -5.82 4.35
C GLN A 70 34.41 -6.70 3.95
N LEU A 71 34.36 -7.93 4.48
CA LEU A 71 33.24 -8.83 4.23
C LEU A 71 31.95 -8.31 4.91
N ASP A 72 32.04 -7.76 6.13
CA ASP A 72 30.87 -7.23 6.84
C ASP A 72 30.31 -5.97 6.17
N GLU A 73 31.18 -5.05 5.72
CA GLU A 73 30.81 -3.82 5.02
C GLU A 73 30.15 -4.06 3.65
N SER A 74 30.41 -5.22 3.03
CA SER A 74 29.84 -5.59 1.73
C SER A 74 28.33 -5.91 1.77
N PHE A 75 27.72 -5.92 2.96
CA PHE A 75 26.27 -6.17 3.10
C PHE A 75 25.53 -4.94 3.64
N PRO A 76 24.41 -4.53 2.99
CA PRO A 76 23.78 -5.14 1.83
C PRO A 76 24.38 -4.75 0.47
N ALA A 77 25.24 -3.73 0.45
CA ALA A 77 25.74 -3.13 -0.77
C ALA A 77 26.83 -4.02 -1.36
N SER A 78 26.43 -4.86 -2.32
CA SER A 78 27.23 -5.88 -3.01
C SER A 78 28.45 -5.35 -3.80
N ASP A 79 28.98 -4.17 -3.48
CA ASP A 79 30.20 -3.62 -4.06
C ASP A 79 31.42 -4.37 -3.46
N PRO A 80 32.23 -5.04 -4.30
CA PRO A 80 33.40 -5.76 -3.80
C PRO A 80 34.44 -4.79 -3.21
N PRO A 81 35.17 -5.17 -2.15
CA PRO A 81 36.19 -4.31 -1.56
C PRO A 81 37.26 -3.96 -2.61
N SER A 82 37.52 -2.65 -2.75
CA SER A 82 38.51 -2.12 -3.70
C SER A 82 39.73 -1.62 -2.93
N ASN A 83 40.64 -2.53 -2.58
CA ASN A 83 41.95 -2.21 -2.00
C ASN A 83 43.07 -2.40 -3.03
N TYR A 84 43.05 -1.61 -4.12
CA TYR A 84 44.12 -1.54 -5.13
C TYR A 84 45.02 -0.32 -4.93
#